data_AF-A0A3B9AGT8-F1
#
_entry.id   AF-A0A3B9AGT8-F1
#
_cell.length_a   1.000
_cell.length_b   1.000
_cell.length_c   1.000
_cell.angle_alpha   90.00
_cell.angle_beta   90.00
_cell.angle_gamma   90.00
#
_symmetry.space_group_name_H-M   'P 1'
#
loop_
_entity.id
_entity.type
_entity.pdbx_description
1 polymer ?
#
loop_
_entity_poly.entity_id
_entity_poly.type
_entity_poly.pdbx_seq_one_letter_code
_entity_poly.pdbx_strand_id
1 'polypeptide(L)' 'MRVFTDLTRLPAFKNAVITIGSFDGVHQGHRRILKQLRELAQETGGESVVITFD' A
#
# COMPACT_ATOMS: atom_id res chain seq x y z
N MET A 1 0.16 -9.28 -6.01
CA MET A 1 0.64 -8.64 -4.77
C MET A 1 2.05 -9.15 -4.50
N ARG A 2 3.01 -8.25 -4.29
CA ARG A 2 4.38 -8.59 -3.87
C ARG A 2 4.50 -8.24 -2.39
N VAL A 3 5.14 -9.08 -1.58
CA VAL A 3 5.35 -8.86 -0.15
C VAL A 3 6.84 -8.77 0.12
N PHE A 4 7.25 -7.77 0.88
CA PHE A 4 8.65 -7.54 1.26
C PHE A 4 8.71 -7.41 2.77
N THR A 5 9.53 -8.24 3.41
CA THR A 5 9.77 -8.23 4.86
C THR A 5 11.14 -7.66 5.23
N ASP A 6 11.94 -7.27 4.22
CA ASP A 6 13.28 -6.70 4.36
C ASP A 6 13.35 -5.38 3.57
N LEU A 7 13.53 -4.28 4.30
CA LEU A 7 13.61 -2.94 3.73
C LEU A 7 14.85 -2.75 2.82
N THR A 8 15.88 -3.57 2.98
CA THR A 8 17.10 -3.51 2.16
C THR A 8 16.91 -4.18 0.78
N ARG A 9 15.79 -4.89 0.57
CA ARG A 9 15.49 -5.65 -0.66
C ARG A 9 14.25 -5.14 -1.39
N LEU A 10 13.92 -3.86 -1.22
CA LEU A 10 12.82 -3.24 -1.94
C LEU A 10 13.20 -2.95 -3.39
N PRO A 11 12.32 -3.22 -4.36
CA PRO A 11 12.52 -2.78 -5.73
C PRO A 11 12.35 -1.26 -5.83
N ALA A 12 12.76 -0.68 -6.95
CA ALA A 12 12.30 0.66 -7.31
C ALA A 12 10.78 0.62 -7.57
N PHE A 13 10.06 1.61 -7.04
CA PHE A 13 8.62 1.79 -7.28
C PHE A 13 8.40 3.02 -8.14
N LYS A 14 7.50 2.92 -9.12
CA LYS A 14 7.07 4.08 -9.91
C LYS A 14 6.01 4.86 -9.13
N ASN A 15 6.25 6.13 -8.84
CA ASN A 15 5.31 7.05 -8.16
C ASN A 15 4.57 6.36 -6.99
N ALA A 16 5.32 5.86 -6.01
CA ALA A 16 4.75 5.08 -4.92
C ALA A 16 3.69 5.88 -4.15
N VAL A 17 2.46 5.38 -4.13
CA VAL A 17 1.38 5.89 -3.28
C VAL A 17 1.26 4.95 -2.11
N ILE A 18 1.46 5.47 -0.90
CA ILE A 18 1.71 4.66 0.30
C ILE A 18 0.60 4.88 1.33
N THR A 19 0.17 3.79 1.96
CA THR A 19 -0.56 3.83 3.24
C THR A 19 0.14 2.95 4.26
N ILE A 20 -0.02 3.29 5.53
CA ILE A 20 0.63 2.61 6.65
C ILE A 20 -0.41 2.35 7.75
N GLY A 21 -0.43 1.14 8.29
CA GLY A 21 -1.32 0.76 9.38
C GLY A 21 -1.24 -0.73 9.71
N SER A 22 -1.82 -1.15 10.85
CA SER A 22 -1.86 -2.57 11.23
C SER A 22 -2.74 -3.41 10.30
N PHE A 23 -3.76 -2.81 9.69
CA PHE A 23 -4.72 -3.48 8.81
C PHE A 23 -5.39 -4.75 9.39
N ASP A 24 -5.32 -4.98 10.70
CA ASP A 24 -5.94 -6.13 11.35
C ASP A 24 -7.45 -6.15 11.12
N GLY A 25 -7.98 -7.32 10.77
CA GLY A 25 -9.39 -7.56 10.43
C GLY A 25 -9.93 -6.89 9.16
N VAL A 26 -9.18 -6.00 8.48
CA VAL A 26 -9.55 -5.32 7.21
C VAL A 26 -11.04 -4.92 7.14
N HIS A 27 -11.51 -4.24 8.19
CA HIS A 27 -12.90 -3.79 8.31
C HIS A 27 -13.23 -2.64 7.34
N GLN A 28 -14.44 -2.10 7.39
CA GLN A 28 -14.91 -1.10 6.42
C GLN A 28 -14.03 0.16 6.32
N GLY A 29 -13.44 0.60 7.43
CA GLY A 29 -12.50 1.72 7.46
C GLY A 29 -11.24 1.43 6.65
N HIS A 30 -10.59 0.29 6.91
CA HIS A 30 -9.44 -0.16 6.13
C HIS A 30 -9.76 -0.30 4.64
N ARG A 31 -10.94 -0.86 4.30
CA ARG A 31 -11.37 -0.99 2.90
C ARG A 31 -11.50 0.35 2.20
N ARG A 32 -11.96 1.39 2.90
CA ARG A 32 -12.03 2.75 2.35
C ARG A 32 -10.64 3.32 2.07
N ILE A 33 -9.70 3.14 2.98
CA ILE A 33 -8.30 3.58 2.82
C ILE A 33 -7.65 2.87 1.63
N LEU A 34 -7.78 1.54 1.54
CA LEU A 34 -7.20 0.74 0.45
C LEU A 34 -7.83 1.08 -0.91
N LYS A 35 -9.13 1.42 -0.94
CA LYS A 35 -9.78 1.90 -2.16
C LYS A 35 -9.19 3.22 -2.64
N GLN A 36 -9.07 4.20 -1.74
CA GLN A 36 -8.49 5.51 -2.05
C GLN A 36 -7.01 5.41 -2.47
N LEU A 37 -6.24 4.53 -1.83
CA LEU A 37 -4.85 4.24 -2.20
C LEU A 37 -4.74 3.82 -3.67
N ARG A 38 -5.61 2.90 -4.10
CA ARG A 38 -5.62 2.38 -5.48
C ARG A 38 -6.04 3.45 -6.48
N GLU A 39 -7.05 4.25 -6.14
CA GLU A 39 -7.54 5.35 -6.99
C GLU A 39 -6.43 6.39 -7.22
N LEU A 40 -5.76 6.84 -6.15
CA LEU A 40 -4.64 7.78 -6.26
C LEU A 40 -3.44 7.20 -7.02
N ALA A 41 -3.12 5.92 -6.82
CA ALA A 41 -2.06 5.27 -7.61
C ALA A 41 -2.39 5.24 -9.11
N GLN A 42 -3.65 5.00 -9.47
CA GLN A 42 -4.09 5.04 -10.87
C GLN A 42 -4.02 6.46 -11.45
N GLU A 43 -4.53 7.46 -10.73
CA GLU A 43 -4.51 8.87 -11.16
C GLU A 43 -3.10 9.41 -11.36
N THR A 44 -2.15 8.96 -10.54
CA THR A 44 -0.73 9.37 -10.60
C THR A 44 0.13 8.48 -11.49
N GLY A 45 -0.45 7.45 -12.12
CA GLY A 45 0.28 6.48 -12.93
C GLY A 45 1.36 5.72 -12.16
N GLY A 46 1.13 5.52 -10.85
CA GLY A 46 2.05 4.94 -9.88
C GLY A 46 1.62 3.59 -9.32
N GLU A 47 2.30 3.16 -8.25
CA GLU A 47 2.11 1.88 -7.59
C GLU A 47 1.55 2.07 -6.17
N SER A 48 0.49 1.34 -5.85
CA SER A 48 -0.05 1.28 -4.49
C SER A 48 0.83 0.40 -3.60
N VAL A 49 1.30 0.94 -2.48
CA VAL A 49 2.13 0.23 -1.50
C VAL A 49 1.45 0.30 -0.13
N VAL A 50 1.40 -0.85 0.55
CA VAL A 50 0.90 -0.95 1.93
C VAL A 50 2.06 -1.34 2.82
N ILE A 51 2.29 -0.55 3.87
CA ILE A 51 3.20 -0.91 4.96
C ILE A 51 2.33 -1.36 6.12
N THR A 52 2.57 -2.59 6.57
CA THR A 52 1.87 -3.19 7.71
C THR A 52 2.88 -3.73 8.71
N PHE A 53 2.39 -4.12 9.87
CA PHE A 53 3.18 -4.65 10.97
C PHE A 53 2.61 -5.99 11.40
N ASP A 54 3.50 -6.84 11.91
CA ASP A 54 3.27 -8.21 12.37
C ASP A 54 3.39 -8.25 13.90
#